data_AF-W2KKE0-F1
#
_entry.id   AF-W2KKE0-F1
#
_cell.length_a   1.000
_cell.length_b   1.000
_cell.length_c   1.000
_cell.angle_alpha   90.00
_cell.angle_beta   90.00
_cell.angle_gamma   90.00
#
_symmetry.space_group_name_H-M   'P 1'
#
loop_
_entity.id
_entity.type
_entity.pdbx_description
1 polymer ?
#
loop_
_entity_poly.entity_id
_entity_poly.type
_entity_poly.pdbx_seq_one_letter_code
_entity_poly.pdbx_strand_id
1 'polypeptide(L)'
;MDYDPGNGDVVPRPDYEDMSLQDGEDVLVTQETTRTMSVQRSVGDIDARRQIDQLAQTSAAAHHSTVERISHVQKQQNEIASKTSELQRQRWGEQGQRLDSLAEAVRPHVEARWGLFTGSKRSGSVGEEHEVCGPSARNPMVTLATGSNMPVPPLYRGSSKQEKRDFMDSYMVYKRRVDALNQGTQTQVFGMPIGACIQQSTLVRICRFELFKPEATVTEEDWKRYFLDARNADFTAYKQLDVAMRGLTVDAQLQDAESRMSRLLANFYSTVDGVNMESIIHEDPKRVVDIWLM
;
A
#
# COMPACT_ATOMS: atom_id res chain seq x y z
N MET A 1 -64.26 9.07 -11.38
CA MET A 1 -63.97 10.36 -12.04
C MET A 1 -62.62 10.21 -12.69
N ASP A 2 -62.66 10.25 -14.01
CA ASP A 2 -61.59 10.06 -14.97
C ASP A 2 -60.51 11.14 -14.84
N TYR A 3 -59.26 10.77 -15.08
CA TYR A 3 -58.18 11.74 -15.28
C TYR A 3 -57.48 11.42 -16.61
N ASP A 4 -57.68 12.34 -17.55
CA ASP A 4 -57.11 12.43 -18.88
C ASP A 4 -55.76 13.17 -18.83
N PRO A 5 -54.68 12.70 -19.48
CA PRO A 5 -53.46 13.49 -19.63
C PRO A 5 -53.38 14.08 -21.04
N GLY A 6 -53.76 15.36 -21.14
CA GLY A 6 -53.46 16.22 -22.29
C GLY A 6 -52.02 16.74 -22.26
N ASN A 7 -51.22 16.22 -23.19
CA ASN A 7 -50.33 16.91 -24.13
C ASN A 7 -49.27 17.95 -23.66
N GLY A 8 -48.02 17.70 -24.07
CA GLY A 8 -47.11 18.72 -24.59
C GLY A 8 -46.18 19.41 -23.59
N ASP A 9 -44.92 18.99 -23.51
CA ASP A 9 -43.85 19.71 -24.22
C ASP A 9 -42.49 19.04 -24.01
N VAL A 10 -41.81 18.84 -25.15
CA VAL A 10 -40.52 18.19 -25.33
C VAL A 10 -39.41 19.22 -25.12
N VAL A 11 -38.48 18.95 -24.20
CA VAL A 11 -37.12 19.53 -24.21
C VAL A 11 -36.12 18.44 -23.76
N PRO A 12 -34.94 18.32 -24.41
CA PRO A 12 -34.18 17.06 -24.47
C PRO A 12 -33.33 16.77 -23.23
N ARG A 13 -33.19 15.48 -22.91
CA ARG A 13 -32.15 14.95 -22.00
C ARG A 13 -30.83 14.79 -22.75
N PRO A 14 -29.67 15.06 -22.13
CA PRO A 14 -28.39 14.61 -22.65
C PRO A 14 -28.16 13.17 -22.16
N ASP A 15 -28.32 12.21 -23.06
CA ASP A 15 -27.94 10.84 -22.81
C ASP A 15 -26.41 10.74 -22.94
N TYR A 16 -25.74 10.45 -21.82
CA TYR A 16 -24.34 10.06 -21.79
C TYR A 16 -24.24 8.64 -22.36
N GLU A 17 -23.85 8.52 -23.62
CA GLU A 17 -23.54 7.23 -24.22
C GLU A 17 -22.21 6.67 -23.69
N ASP A 18 -22.36 5.55 -23.00
CA ASP A 18 -21.56 4.33 -23.04
C ASP A 18 -20.45 4.29 -24.12
N MET A 19 -19.20 4.46 -23.69
CA MET A 19 -18.02 4.16 -24.52
C MET A 19 -17.77 2.65 -24.52
N SER A 20 -18.50 1.95 -25.38
CA SER A 20 -18.18 0.59 -25.78
C SER A 20 -17.57 0.58 -27.19
N LEU A 21 -16.38 -0.03 -27.27
CA LEU A 21 -15.52 -0.24 -28.44
C LEU A 21 -16.29 -0.55 -29.74
N GLN A 22 -16.14 0.33 -30.73
CA GLN A 22 -16.54 0.06 -32.11
C GLN A 22 -15.39 -0.60 -32.88
N ASP A 23 -15.59 -1.89 -33.16
CA ASP A 23 -15.00 -2.61 -34.28
C ASP A 23 -15.40 -1.95 -35.61
N GLY A 24 -14.47 -1.97 -36.57
CA GLY A 24 -14.76 -1.93 -38.00
C GLY A 24 -15.00 -0.56 -38.61
N GLU A 25 -13.92 0.13 -39.01
CA GLU A 25 -14.03 1.12 -40.08
C GLU A 25 -13.98 0.41 -41.44
N ASP A 26 -15.16 0.31 -42.07
CA ASP A 26 -15.32 0.09 -43.51
C ASP A 26 -14.66 1.24 -44.27
N VAL A 27 -13.51 0.96 -44.89
CA VAL A 27 -12.90 1.89 -45.85
C VAL A 27 -13.73 1.86 -47.13
N LEU A 28 -14.44 2.98 -47.34
CA LEU A 28 -15.11 3.36 -48.58
C LEU A 28 -14.13 3.27 -49.76
N VAL A 29 -14.20 2.18 -50.52
CA VAL A 29 -13.52 2.06 -51.82
C VAL A 29 -14.24 2.95 -52.81
N THR A 30 -13.70 4.14 -53.05
CA THR A 30 -14.01 4.91 -54.27
C THR A 30 -13.52 4.10 -55.46
N GLN A 31 -14.45 3.58 -56.28
CA GLN A 31 -14.13 2.93 -57.55
C GLN A 31 -13.45 3.93 -58.49
N GLU A 32 -12.13 3.85 -58.57
CA GLU A 32 -11.36 4.51 -59.62
C GLU A 32 -11.47 3.68 -60.90
N THR A 33 -12.26 4.17 -61.86
CA THR A 33 -12.41 3.54 -63.17
C THR A 33 -11.08 3.65 -63.93
N THR A 34 -10.28 2.58 -63.93
CA THR A 34 -9.03 2.51 -64.69
C THR A 34 -9.35 2.32 -66.16
N ARG A 35 -9.32 3.41 -66.93
CA ARG A 35 -9.33 3.37 -68.40
C ARG A 35 -7.92 3.05 -68.88
N THR A 36 -7.69 1.80 -69.29
CA THR A 36 -6.41 1.36 -69.85
C THR A 36 -6.21 2.00 -71.23
N MET A 37 -5.42 3.07 -71.28
CA MET A 37 -4.84 3.55 -72.54
C MET A 37 -3.46 2.91 -72.70
N SER A 38 -3.34 2.05 -73.72
CA SER A 38 -2.08 1.44 -74.11
C SER A 38 -1.17 2.50 -74.75
N VAL A 39 -0.28 3.08 -73.96
CA VAL A 39 0.82 3.91 -74.46
C VAL A 39 1.93 2.99 -74.98
N GLN A 40 2.43 3.30 -76.18
CA GLN A 40 3.50 2.56 -76.85
C GLN A 40 4.78 2.54 -75.98
N ARG A 41 5.27 1.32 -75.71
CA ARG A 41 6.48 1.05 -74.91
C ARG A 41 7.70 1.70 -75.54
N SER A 42 8.31 2.64 -74.83
CA SER A 42 9.67 3.09 -75.08
C SER A 42 10.64 2.34 -74.15
N VAL A 43 11.90 2.19 -74.58
CA VAL A 43 12.98 1.53 -73.81
C VAL A 43 13.16 2.14 -72.41
N GLY A 44 12.80 3.41 -72.22
CA GLY A 44 12.85 4.09 -70.92
C GLY A 44 11.85 3.56 -69.86
N ASP A 45 10.73 2.95 -70.26
CA ASP A 45 9.73 2.39 -69.33
C ASP A 45 10.17 1.03 -68.77
N ILE A 46 10.98 0.27 -69.53
CA ILE A 46 11.54 -1.01 -69.09
C ILE A 46 12.66 -0.78 -68.07
N ASP A 47 13.50 0.23 -68.29
CA ASP A 47 14.58 0.59 -67.36
C ASP A 47 14.03 1.20 -66.06
N ALA A 48 12.98 2.03 -66.14
CA ALA A 48 12.32 2.57 -64.94
C ALA A 48 11.70 1.47 -64.08
N ARG A 49 11.02 0.48 -64.69
CA ARG A 49 10.47 -0.69 -63.96
C ARG A 49 11.56 -1.51 -63.30
N ARG A 50 12.69 -1.76 -63.99
CA ARG A 50 13.84 -2.46 -63.41
C ARG A 50 14.44 -1.72 -62.22
N GLN A 51 14.51 -0.40 -62.28
CA GLN A 51 14.99 0.42 -61.16
C GLN A 51 14.05 0.35 -59.95
N ILE A 52 12.73 0.37 -60.19
CA ILE A 52 11.73 0.20 -59.14
C ILE A 52 11.83 -1.19 -58.50
N ASP A 53 11.98 -2.25 -59.30
CA ASP A 53 12.14 -3.62 -58.80
C ASP A 53 13.43 -3.79 -58.00
N GLN A 54 14.54 -3.19 -58.43
CA GLN A 54 15.79 -3.17 -57.67
C GLN A 54 15.65 -2.39 -56.35
N LEU A 55 14.95 -1.25 -56.37
CA LEU A 55 14.67 -0.48 -55.17
C LEU A 55 13.77 -1.25 -54.19
N ALA A 56 12.78 -1.98 -54.69
CA ALA A 56 11.91 -2.84 -53.89
C ALA A 56 12.66 -4.02 -53.27
N GLN A 57 13.60 -4.63 -54.00
CA GLN A 57 14.42 -5.73 -53.48
C GLN A 57 15.41 -5.24 -52.42
N THR A 58 16.05 -4.09 -52.64
CA THR A 58 16.98 -3.49 -51.68
C THR A 58 16.26 -3.01 -50.43
N SER A 59 15.07 -2.42 -50.56
CA SER A 59 14.24 -2.03 -49.41
C SER A 59 13.77 -3.25 -48.63
N ALA A 60 13.29 -4.31 -49.29
CA ALA A 60 12.86 -5.54 -48.63
C ALA A 60 14.02 -6.21 -47.87
N ALA A 61 15.22 -6.26 -48.46
CA ALA A 61 16.42 -6.77 -47.79
C ALA A 61 16.83 -5.91 -46.58
N ALA A 62 16.77 -4.58 -46.70
CA ALA A 62 17.05 -3.67 -45.58
C ALA A 62 16.02 -3.80 -44.45
N HIS A 63 14.73 -3.96 -44.78
CA HIS A 63 13.68 -4.20 -43.80
C HIS A 63 13.86 -5.55 -43.10
N HIS A 64 14.17 -6.61 -43.84
CA HIS A 64 14.43 -7.93 -43.26
C HIS A 64 15.60 -7.87 -42.27
N SER A 65 16.71 -7.25 -42.66
CA SER A 65 17.88 -7.04 -41.79
C SER A 65 17.54 -6.22 -40.52
N THR A 66 16.66 -5.22 -40.66
CA THR A 66 16.23 -4.39 -39.53
C THR A 66 15.34 -5.17 -38.56
N VAL A 67 14.40 -5.96 -39.08
CA VAL A 67 13.51 -6.81 -38.28
C VAL A 67 14.31 -7.86 -37.49
N GLU A 68 15.33 -8.47 -38.10
CA GLU A 68 16.22 -9.40 -37.41
C GLU A 68 16.99 -8.73 -36.26
N ARG A 69 17.51 -7.52 -36.48
CA ARG A 69 18.17 -6.74 -35.42
C ARG A 69 17.23 -6.41 -34.27
N ILE A 70 15.99 -5.99 -34.58
CA ILE A 70 14.98 -5.70 -33.56
C ILE A 70 14.64 -6.97 -32.76
N SER A 71 14.45 -8.10 -33.45
CA SER A 71 14.20 -9.40 -32.80
C SER A 71 15.34 -9.79 -31.86
N HIS A 72 16.59 -9.61 -32.29
CA HIS A 72 17.76 -9.90 -31.46
C HIS A 72 17.82 -9.00 -30.20
N VAL A 73 17.58 -7.70 -30.36
CA VAL A 73 17.56 -6.75 -29.24
C VAL A 73 16.42 -7.09 -28.27
N GLN A 74 15.23 -7.40 -28.79
CA GLN A 74 14.08 -7.79 -27.96
C GLN A 74 14.37 -9.06 -27.16
N LYS A 75 15.00 -10.05 -27.79
CA LYS A 75 15.41 -11.29 -27.13
C LYS A 75 16.42 -11.02 -26.01
N GLN A 76 17.40 -10.15 -26.25
CA GLN A 76 18.36 -9.75 -25.21
C GLN A 76 17.69 -8.99 -24.07
N GLN A 77 16.76 -8.08 -24.36
CA GLN A 77 16.00 -7.36 -23.33
C GLN A 77 15.18 -8.33 -22.47
N ASN A 78 14.51 -9.31 -23.08
CA ASN A 78 13.74 -10.32 -22.35
C ASN A 78 14.65 -11.21 -21.47
N GLU A 79 15.82 -11.59 -21.97
CA GLU A 79 16.78 -12.39 -21.21
C GLU A 79 17.35 -11.60 -20.01
N ILE A 80 17.66 -10.32 -20.21
CA ILE A 80 18.09 -9.41 -19.13
C ILE A 80 16.95 -9.23 -18.12
N ALA A 81 15.72 -9.03 -18.56
CA ALA A 81 14.56 -8.89 -17.69
C ALA A 81 14.32 -10.17 -16.85
N SER A 82 14.45 -11.36 -17.47
CA SER A 82 14.34 -12.64 -16.76
C SER A 82 15.41 -12.76 -15.69
N LYS A 83 16.68 -12.58 -16.05
CA LYS A 83 17.82 -12.65 -15.10
C LYS A 83 17.69 -11.62 -13.99
N THR A 84 17.22 -10.41 -14.30
CA THR A 84 16.98 -9.37 -13.29
C THR A 84 15.88 -9.79 -12.32
N SER A 85 14.79 -10.38 -12.82
CA SER A 85 13.69 -10.87 -11.97
C SER A 85 14.11 -12.04 -11.07
N GLU A 86 14.97 -12.93 -11.58
CA GLU A 86 15.51 -14.07 -10.85
C GLU A 86 16.47 -13.61 -9.75
N LEU A 87 17.41 -12.72 -10.07
CA LEU A 87 18.30 -12.11 -9.10
C LEU A 87 17.53 -11.35 -8.02
N GLN A 88 16.45 -10.65 -8.40
CA GLN A 88 15.61 -9.95 -7.44
C GLN A 88 14.87 -10.92 -6.52
N ARG A 89 14.35 -12.04 -7.04
CA ARG A 89 13.73 -13.12 -6.26
C ARG A 89 14.72 -13.82 -5.34
N GLN A 90 15.92 -14.12 -5.82
CA GLN A 90 16.99 -14.71 -5.01
C GLN A 90 17.39 -13.76 -3.88
N ARG A 91 17.62 -12.48 -4.19
CA ARG A 91 17.93 -11.44 -3.18
C ARG A 91 16.81 -11.31 -2.15
N TRP A 92 15.54 -11.37 -2.56
CA TRP A 92 14.40 -11.33 -1.65
C TRP A 92 14.31 -12.59 -0.78
N GLY A 93 14.60 -13.76 -1.35
CA GLY A 93 14.65 -15.04 -0.64
C GLY A 93 15.79 -15.10 0.37
N GLU A 94 17.00 -14.68 -0.02
CA GLU A 94 18.16 -14.56 0.87
C GLU A 94 17.90 -13.54 1.98
N GLN A 95 17.25 -12.42 1.67
CA GLN A 95 16.84 -11.47 2.69
C GLN A 95 15.85 -12.11 3.66
N GLY A 96 14.82 -12.80 3.16
CA GLY A 96 13.84 -13.52 4.01
C GLY A 96 14.50 -14.54 4.93
N GLN A 97 15.37 -15.41 4.39
CA GLN A 97 16.12 -16.39 5.18
C GLN A 97 17.04 -15.73 6.21
N ARG A 98 17.66 -14.60 5.87
CA ARG A 98 18.47 -13.81 6.81
C ARG A 98 17.61 -13.20 7.91
N LEU A 99 16.40 -12.74 7.61
CA LEU A 99 15.46 -12.25 8.60
C LEU A 99 15.00 -13.37 9.54
N ASP A 100 14.67 -14.55 9.01
CA ASP A 100 14.28 -15.71 9.80
C ASP A 100 15.44 -16.16 10.70
N SER A 101 16.65 -16.25 10.15
CA SER A 101 17.86 -16.60 10.91
C SER A 101 18.18 -15.60 12.02
N LEU A 102 18.01 -14.30 11.77
CA LEU A 102 18.18 -13.27 12.79
C LEU A 102 17.06 -13.31 13.84
N ALA A 103 15.82 -13.57 13.45
CA ALA A 103 14.71 -13.75 14.36
C ALA A 103 14.96 -14.95 15.30
N GLU A 104 15.46 -16.06 14.77
CA GLU A 104 15.91 -17.22 15.55
C GLU A 104 17.10 -16.89 16.46
N ALA A 105 18.11 -16.16 15.97
CA ALA A 105 19.29 -15.82 16.76
C ALA A 105 18.98 -14.83 17.91
N VAL A 106 18.00 -13.94 17.71
CA VAL A 106 17.59 -12.94 18.70
C VAL A 106 16.49 -13.48 19.62
N ARG A 107 15.81 -14.59 19.26
CA ARG A 107 14.80 -15.25 20.09
C ARG A 107 15.26 -15.50 21.53
N PRO A 108 16.44 -16.10 21.81
CA PRO A 108 16.89 -16.32 23.19
C PRO A 108 17.18 -15.01 23.94
N HIS A 109 17.64 -13.96 23.25
CA HIS A 109 17.92 -12.66 23.86
C HIS A 109 16.63 -11.89 24.16
N VAL A 110 15.63 -11.99 23.29
CA VAL A 110 14.27 -11.50 23.50
C VAL A 110 13.66 -12.25 24.68
N GLU A 111 13.65 -13.58 24.66
CA GLU A 111 13.20 -14.43 25.77
C GLU A 111 13.95 -14.13 27.09
N ALA A 112 15.26 -13.87 27.07
CA ALA A 112 16.05 -13.53 28.26
C ALA A 112 15.77 -12.09 28.76
N ARG A 113 15.61 -11.13 27.85
CA ARG A 113 15.21 -9.75 28.19
C ARG A 113 13.82 -9.72 28.85
N TRP A 114 12.95 -10.65 28.49
CA TRP A 114 11.61 -10.80 29.06
C TRP A 114 11.55 -11.79 30.25
N GLY A 115 12.49 -12.73 30.34
CA GLY A 115 12.61 -13.73 31.41
C GLY A 115 12.96 -13.13 32.77
N LEU A 116 13.43 -11.87 32.80
CA LEU A 116 13.65 -11.12 34.04
C LEU A 116 12.34 -10.74 34.76
N PHE A 117 11.18 -10.81 34.09
CA PHE A 117 9.87 -10.49 34.66
C PHE A 117 9.03 -11.73 35.04
N THR A 118 9.43 -12.93 34.63
CA THR A 118 8.82 -14.18 35.11
C THR A 118 9.53 -14.61 36.38
N GLY A 119 8.96 -14.28 37.54
CA GLY A 119 9.57 -14.56 38.83
C GLY A 119 9.83 -16.05 39.11
N SER A 120 10.98 -16.28 39.77
CA SER A 120 11.39 -17.46 40.55
C SER A 120 11.99 -18.63 39.73
N LYS A 121 13.19 -19.15 40.02
CA LYS A 121 13.87 -19.30 41.32
C LYS A 121 15.37 -19.05 41.22
N ARG A 122 15.90 -18.38 42.26
CA ARG A 122 17.31 -18.44 42.67
C ARG A 122 17.73 -19.90 42.79
N SER A 123 18.73 -20.31 42.01
CA SER A 123 19.65 -21.38 42.38
C SER A 123 21.05 -20.88 42.07
N GLY A 124 21.85 -20.71 43.12
CA GLY A 124 23.20 -20.17 43.05
C GLY A 124 24.23 -21.23 42.66
N SER A 125 25.29 -20.76 42.01
CA SER A 125 26.66 -21.30 41.98
C SER A 125 27.42 -20.42 40.98
N VAL A 126 28.31 -19.51 41.41
CA VAL A 126 29.78 -19.69 41.35
C VAL A 126 30.18 -20.26 39.98
N GLY A 127 30.78 -19.54 39.04
CA GLY A 127 31.90 -18.60 39.13
C GLY A 127 32.89 -19.07 38.06
N GLU A 128 33.42 -18.16 37.25
CA GLU A 128 34.71 -18.23 36.52
C GLU A 128 34.67 -17.50 35.18
N GLU A 129 35.67 -16.64 35.07
CA GLU A 129 36.06 -15.75 34.01
C GLU A 129 37.34 -16.35 33.40
N HIS A 130 37.34 -16.69 32.11
CA HIS A 130 38.56 -16.59 31.31
C HIS A 130 38.30 -16.65 29.79
N GLU A 131 39.09 -15.83 29.12
CA GLU A 131 39.22 -15.58 27.69
C GLU A 131 39.39 -16.83 26.81
N VAL A 132 39.03 -16.72 25.53
CA VAL A 132 39.99 -16.80 24.42
C VAL A 132 39.30 -16.40 23.10
N CYS A 133 39.90 -15.42 22.43
CA CYS A 133 39.58 -14.99 21.07
C CYS A 133 40.33 -15.88 20.05
N GLY A 134 39.63 -16.34 19.00
CA GLY A 134 40.19 -17.08 17.86
C GLY A 134 39.34 -16.87 16.60
N PRO A 135 39.91 -17.00 15.38
CA PRO A 135 39.68 -16.03 14.31
C PRO A 135 38.57 -16.36 13.29
N SER A 136 37.85 -15.31 12.91
CA SER A 136 37.29 -15.00 11.57
C SER A 136 36.56 -16.11 10.80
N ALA A 137 35.24 -16.20 11.02
CA ALA A 137 34.29 -16.31 9.92
C ALA A 137 33.61 -14.95 9.77
N ARG A 138 33.79 -14.29 8.62
CA ARG A 138 33.11 -13.03 8.28
C ARG A 138 31.60 -13.28 8.15
N ASN A 139 30.91 -13.27 9.28
CA ASN A 139 29.51 -12.89 9.31
C ASN A 139 29.43 -11.42 8.90
N PRO A 140 28.50 -10.98 8.04
CA PRO A 140 28.29 -9.56 7.82
C PRO A 140 27.96 -8.96 9.18
N MET A 141 28.91 -8.22 9.73
CA MET A 141 28.82 -7.56 11.02
C MET A 141 27.52 -6.77 11.04
N VAL A 142 26.52 -7.25 11.78
CA VAL A 142 25.32 -6.48 12.09
C VAL A 142 25.78 -5.46 13.10
N THR A 143 26.26 -4.32 12.61
CA THR A 143 26.55 -3.16 13.46
C THR A 143 25.21 -2.71 14.04
N LEU A 144 24.91 -3.08 15.28
CA LEU A 144 23.87 -2.40 16.06
C LEU A 144 24.37 -0.97 16.27
N ALA A 145 23.99 -0.07 15.37
CA ALA A 145 24.20 1.35 15.57
C ALA A 145 23.34 1.79 16.77
N THR A 146 23.92 1.83 17.97
CA THR A 146 23.34 2.54 19.12
C THR A 146 23.55 4.05 18.92
N GLY A 147 22.92 4.61 17.89
CA GLY A 147 22.93 6.04 17.61
C GLY A 147 21.69 6.70 18.18
N SER A 148 21.84 7.89 18.76
CA SER A 148 20.77 8.78 19.24
C SER A 148 19.71 9.16 18.19
N ASN A 149 19.87 8.75 16.92
CA ASN A 149 18.95 8.96 15.81
C ASN A 149 18.19 7.70 15.36
N MET A 150 18.33 6.57 16.06
CA MET A 150 17.64 5.35 15.68
C MET A 150 16.13 5.45 15.97
N PRO A 151 15.26 5.08 15.02
CA PRO A 151 13.83 5.03 15.28
C PRO A 151 13.54 3.99 16.37
N VAL A 152 12.83 4.41 17.40
CA VAL A 152 12.43 3.54 18.52
C VAL A 152 11.08 2.90 18.18
N PRO A 153 10.95 1.56 18.24
CA PRO A 153 9.68 0.90 18.02
C PRO A 153 8.68 1.26 19.14
N PRO A 154 7.41 1.54 18.81
CA PRO A 154 6.39 1.76 19.84
C PRO A 154 6.12 0.45 20.60
N LEU A 155 5.63 0.56 21.84
CA LEU A 155 5.25 -0.59 22.65
C LEU A 155 3.76 -0.51 23.03
N TYR A 156 2.97 -1.45 22.54
CA TYR A 156 1.55 -1.55 22.85
C TYR A 156 1.31 -2.22 24.21
N ARG A 157 0.50 -1.56 25.04
CA ARG A 157 0.06 -2.06 26.36
C ARG A 157 -1.45 -1.98 26.56
N GLY A 158 -2.16 -1.35 25.62
CA GLY A 158 -3.55 -0.98 25.76
C GLY A 158 -4.55 -2.11 25.56
N SER A 159 -5.81 -1.73 25.54
CA SER A 159 -6.94 -2.61 25.23
C SER A 159 -8.08 -1.94 24.47
N SER A 160 -8.16 -0.61 24.51
CA SER A 160 -9.21 0.14 23.82
C SER A 160 -8.93 0.26 22.31
N LYS A 161 -9.98 0.56 21.54
CA LYS A 161 -9.84 0.82 20.10
C LYS A 161 -8.99 2.06 19.81
N GLN A 162 -9.13 3.13 20.60
CA GLN A 162 -8.29 4.33 20.46
C GLN A 162 -6.81 3.96 20.60
N GLU A 163 -6.44 3.25 21.67
CA GLU A 163 -5.04 2.84 21.88
C GLU A 163 -4.51 1.93 20.75
N LYS A 164 -5.38 1.09 20.16
CA LYS A 164 -5.01 0.27 18.98
C LYS A 164 -4.67 1.16 17.77
N ARG A 165 -5.45 2.23 17.53
CA ARG A 165 -5.19 3.19 16.46
C ARG A 165 -3.91 3.98 16.69
N ASP A 166 -3.77 4.58 17.87
CA ASP A 166 -2.60 5.38 18.24
C ASP A 166 -1.30 4.58 18.09
N PHE A 167 -1.34 3.30 18.50
CA PHE A 167 -0.22 2.38 18.33
C PHE A 167 0.11 2.13 16.86
N MET A 168 -0.88 1.87 16.01
CA MET A 168 -0.63 1.64 14.59
C MET A 168 -0.12 2.88 13.88
N ASP A 169 -0.64 4.06 14.21
CA ASP A 169 -0.15 5.32 13.65
C ASP A 169 1.32 5.55 14.03
N SER A 170 1.65 5.32 15.30
CA SER A 170 3.02 5.35 15.80
C SER A 170 3.92 4.32 15.12
N TYR A 171 3.42 3.10 14.91
CA TYR A 171 4.15 2.03 14.24
C TYR A 171 4.41 2.35 12.76
N MET A 172 3.45 2.95 12.06
CA MET A 172 3.61 3.38 10.67
C MET A 172 4.61 4.55 10.54
N VAL A 173 4.67 5.46 11.52
CA VAL A 173 5.73 6.48 11.58
C VAL A 173 7.10 5.83 11.82
N TYR A 174 7.20 4.91 12.78
CA TYR A 174 8.41 4.13 13.05
C TYR A 174 8.90 3.41 11.79
N LYS A 175 8.01 2.67 11.10
CA LYS A 175 8.35 1.91 9.90
C LYS A 175 8.85 2.81 8.77
N ARG A 176 8.19 3.95 8.54
CA ARG A 176 8.65 4.96 7.56
C ARG A 176 10.05 5.49 7.86
N ARG A 177 10.38 5.72 9.14
CA ARG A 177 11.72 6.16 9.55
C ARG A 177 12.77 5.08 9.33
N VAL A 178 12.45 3.82 9.66
CA VAL A 178 13.34 2.67 9.36
C VAL A 178 13.59 2.55 7.86
N ASP A 179 12.54 2.65 7.05
CA ASP A 179 12.64 2.52 5.60
C ASP A 179 13.47 3.66 4.98
N ALA A 180 13.29 4.90 5.45
CA ALA A 180 14.10 6.04 5.02
C ALA A 180 15.59 5.86 5.37
N LEU A 181 15.90 5.33 6.56
CA LEU A 181 17.26 5.08 7.00
C LEU A 181 17.95 4.00 6.14
N ASN A 182 17.20 2.97 5.75
CA ASN A 182 17.65 1.89 4.87
C ASN A 182 17.89 2.34 3.42
N GLN A 183 17.22 3.41 2.98
CA GLN A 183 17.44 4.01 1.66
C GLN A 183 18.68 4.93 1.65
N GLY A 184 18.95 5.62 2.77
CA GLY A 184 20.01 6.64 2.86
C GLY A 184 21.40 6.12 3.26
N THR A 185 21.53 4.85 3.69
CA THR A 185 22.77 4.31 4.26
C THR A 185 23.12 2.96 3.62
N GLN A 186 24.41 2.61 3.55
CA GLN A 186 24.85 1.24 3.21
C GLN A 186 24.53 0.22 4.32
N THR A 187 24.06 0.68 5.48
CA THR A 187 23.67 -0.15 6.62
C THR A 187 22.18 -0.47 6.56
N GLN A 188 21.83 -1.76 6.65
CA GLN A 188 20.45 -2.22 6.75
C GLN A 188 20.05 -2.32 8.22
N VAL A 189 19.10 -1.49 8.63
CA VAL A 189 18.45 -1.50 9.93
C VAL A 189 17.22 -2.40 9.87
N PHE A 190 17.18 -3.38 10.77
CA PHE A 190 16.03 -4.25 10.94
C PHE A 190 14.88 -3.49 11.61
N GLY A 191 13.68 -3.58 11.01
CA GLY A 191 12.45 -3.08 11.62
C GLY A 191 11.83 -4.15 12.51
N MET A 192 11.42 -3.78 13.72
CA MET A 192 10.74 -4.68 14.63
C MET A 192 9.35 -5.05 14.08
N PRO A 193 8.97 -6.34 14.08
CA PRO A 193 7.63 -6.78 13.70
C PRO A 193 6.57 -6.32 14.72
N ILE A 194 5.30 -6.27 14.31
CA ILE A 194 4.20 -5.77 15.15
C ILE A 194 4.07 -6.62 16.41
N GLY A 195 4.12 -7.96 16.28
CA GLY A 195 3.99 -8.85 17.44
C GLY A 195 5.05 -8.59 18.52
N ALA A 196 6.29 -8.25 18.11
CA ALA A 196 7.37 -7.91 19.02
C ALA A 196 7.26 -6.51 19.64
N CYS A 197 6.36 -5.68 19.13
CA CYS A 197 6.02 -4.37 19.65
C CYS A 197 4.85 -4.41 20.65
N ILE A 198 4.45 -5.60 21.12
CA ILE A 198 3.37 -5.79 22.09
C ILE A 198 3.95 -6.30 23.41
N GLN A 199 3.50 -5.75 24.54
CA GLN A 199 3.89 -6.26 25.85
C GLN A 199 3.39 -7.70 26.04
N GLN A 200 4.24 -8.61 26.56
CA GLN A 200 3.91 -10.04 26.72
C GLN A 200 2.56 -10.32 27.38
N SER A 201 2.25 -9.66 28.50
CA SER A 201 0.97 -9.82 29.20
C SER A 201 -0.22 -9.44 28.32
N THR A 202 -0.07 -8.38 27.53
CA THR A 202 -1.08 -7.89 26.59
C THR A 202 -1.18 -8.82 25.39
N LEU A 203 -0.06 -9.30 24.86
CA LEU A 203 0.00 -10.27 23.76
C LEU A 203 -0.77 -11.54 24.13
N VAL A 204 -0.45 -12.15 25.28
CA VAL A 204 -1.12 -13.37 25.78
C VAL A 204 -2.61 -13.15 25.96
N ARG A 205 -3.02 -11.98 26.49
CA ARG A 205 -4.43 -11.60 26.64
C ARG A 205 -5.14 -11.54 25.28
N ILE A 206 -4.54 -10.88 24.30
CA ILE A 206 -5.12 -10.73 22.95
C ILE A 206 -5.24 -12.07 22.26
N CYS A 207 -4.16 -12.86 22.22
CA CYS A 207 -4.14 -14.19 21.62
C CYS A 207 -5.24 -15.07 22.20
N ARG A 208 -5.38 -15.08 23.53
CA ARG A 208 -6.33 -15.94 24.24
C ARG A 208 -7.78 -15.48 24.14
N PHE A 209 -8.05 -14.19 24.26
CA PHE A 209 -9.42 -13.68 24.47
C PHE A 209 -10.01 -12.92 23.28
N GLU A 210 -9.19 -12.45 22.34
CA GLU A 210 -9.66 -11.67 21.19
C GLU A 210 -9.43 -12.40 19.86
N LEU A 211 -8.25 -13.00 19.67
CA LEU A 211 -7.92 -13.74 18.44
C LEU A 211 -8.30 -15.23 18.51
N PHE A 212 -8.48 -15.77 19.71
CA PHE A 212 -8.74 -17.19 19.96
C PHE A 212 -7.72 -18.12 19.29
N LYS A 213 -6.44 -17.70 19.29
CA LYS A 213 -5.32 -18.42 18.67
C LYS A 213 -4.17 -18.59 19.66
N PRO A 214 -3.45 -19.72 19.66
CA PRO A 214 -2.19 -19.84 20.38
C PRO A 214 -1.16 -18.81 19.89
N GLU A 215 -0.39 -18.23 20.81
CA GLU A 215 0.65 -17.21 20.51
C GLU A 215 1.58 -17.62 19.37
N ALA A 216 2.04 -18.87 19.35
CA ALA A 216 2.95 -19.39 18.32
C ALA A 216 2.35 -19.47 16.90
N THR A 217 1.02 -19.34 16.76
CA THR A 217 0.32 -19.44 15.48
C THR A 217 -0.15 -18.09 14.94
N VAL A 218 -0.02 -17.01 15.73
CA VAL A 218 -0.43 -15.68 15.30
C VAL A 218 0.62 -15.11 14.37
N THR A 219 0.21 -14.80 13.15
CA THR A 219 1.09 -14.27 12.11
C THR A 219 1.18 -12.74 12.18
N GLU A 220 2.18 -12.15 11.52
CA GLU A 220 2.25 -10.70 11.36
C GLU A 220 1.03 -10.12 10.64
N GLU A 221 0.40 -10.89 9.75
CA GLU A 221 -0.81 -10.46 9.07
C GLU A 221 -2.04 -10.45 10.00
N ASP A 222 -2.13 -11.43 10.91
CA ASP A 222 -3.15 -11.43 11.98
C ASP A 222 -3.00 -10.18 12.86
N TRP A 223 -1.77 -9.80 13.21
CA TRP A 223 -1.51 -8.60 13.99
C TRP A 223 -1.94 -7.33 13.24
N LYS A 224 -1.56 -7.18 11.97
CA LYS A 224 -2.00 -6.04 11.15
C LYS A 224 -3.53 -5.96 11.11
N ARG A 225 -4.20 -7.06 10.81
CA ARG A 225 -5.67 -7.11 10.73
C ARG A 225 -6.31 -6.71 12.06
N TYR A 226 -5.83 -7.29 13.15
CA TYR A 226 -6.33 -7.03 14.49
C TYR A 226 -6.29 -5.55 14.88
N PHE A 227 -5.18 -4.86 14.58
CA PHE A 227 -5.06 -3.45 14.90
C PHE A 227 -5.77 -2.55 13.89
N LEU A 228 -5.75 -2.88 12.60
CA LEU A 228 -6.43 -2.09 11.57
C LEU A 228 -7.96 -2.17 11.69
N ASP A 229 -8.50 -3.28 12.20
CA ASP A 229 -9.93 -3.40 12.52
C ASP A 229 -10.41 -2.34 13.53
N ALA A 230 -9.51 -1.77 14.35
CA ALA A 230 -9.85 -0.70 15.28
C ALA A 230 -10.19 0.64 14.59
N ARG A 231 -9.90 0.77 13.30
CA ARG A 231 -10.32 1.91 12.46
C ARG A 231 -11.71 1.74 11.89
N ASN A 232 -12.30 0.55 11.97
CA ASN A 232 -13.67 0.33 11.53
C ASN A 232 -14.63 0.72 12.67
N ALA A 233 -15.62 1.54 12.32
CA ALA A 233 -16.69 1.92 13.22
C ALA A 233 -17.50 0.68 13.66
N ASP A 234 -17.90 0.63 14.93
CA ASP A 234 -18.78 -0.44 15.41
C ASP A 234 -20.22 -0.23 14.95
N PHE A 235 -21.02 -1.30 14.95
CA PHE A 235 -22.45 -1.22 14.64
C PHE A 235 -23.22 -0.28 15.60
N THR A 236 -22.69 -0.03 16.81
CA THR A 236 -23.27 0.91 17.78
C THR A 236 -22.77 2.34 17.61
N ALA A 237 -21.73 2.58 16.81
CA ALA A 237 -21.06 3.86 16.75
C ALA A 237 -21.98 4.98 16.23
N TYR A 238 -22.94 4.69 15.33
CA TYR A 238 -23.96 5.66 14.94
C TYR A 238 -24.88 6.07 16.09
N LYS A 239 -25.29 5.12 16.95
CA LYS A 239 -26.12 5.44 18.12
C LYS A 239 -25.35 6.26 19.15
N GLN A 240 -24.07 5.94 19.35
CA GLN A 240 -23.20 6.69 20.25
C GLN A 240 -22.93 8.10 19.73
N LEU A 241 -22.74 8.24 18.41
CA LEU A 241 -22.62 9.54 17.75
C LEU A 241 -23.87 10.38 17.96
N ASP A 242 -25.07 9.85 17.69
CA ASP A 242 -26.34 10.58 17.89
C ASP A 242 -26.49 11.08 19.34
N VAL A 243 -26.13 10.25 20.32
CA VAL A 243 -26.18 10.64 21.74
C VAL A 243 -25.16 11.73 22.06
N ALA A 244 -23.91 11.58 21.60
CA ALA A 244 -22.84 12.51 21.89
C ALA A 244 -23.08 13.88 21.21
N MET A 245 -23.61 13.86 19.99
CA MET A 245 -23.93 15.06 19.23
C MET A 245 -25.06 15.88 19.87
N ARG A 246 -26.06 15.24 20.47
CA ARG A 246 -27.10 15.95 21.25
C ARG A 246 -26.54 16.70 22.47
N GLY A 247 -25.35 16.33 22.94
CA GLY A 247 -24.65 17.02 24.02
C GLY A 247 -23.82 18.22 23.56
N LEU A 248 -23.66 18.44 22.24
CA LEU A 248 -22.92 19.58 21.72
C LEU A 248 -23.76 20.86 21.84
N THR A 249 -23.26 21.81 22.61
CA THR A 249 -23.90 23.11 22.79
C THR A 249 -22.90 24.24 22.59
N VAL A 250 -23.38 25.38 22.10
CA VAL A 250 -22.59 26.62 22.03
C VAL A 250 -22.19 27.04 23.45
N ASP A 251 -20.90 27.24 23.69
CA ASP A 251 -20.41 27.77 24.97
C ASP A 251 -20.73 29.27 25.08
N ALA A 252 -21.83 29.60 25.75
CA ALA A 252 -22.27 30.99 25.94
C ALA A 252 -21.36 31.82 26.87
N GLN A 253 -20.38 31.21 27.55
CA GLN A 253 -19.43 31.94 28.41
C GLN A 253 -18.33 32.64 27.60
N LEU A 254 -18.11 32.23 26.35
CA LEU A 254 -17.18 32.89 25.45
C LEU A 254 -17.82 34.15 24.85
N GLN A 255 -17.13 35.29 25.00
CA GLN A 255 -17.65 36.60 24.58
C GLN A 255 -17.77 36.74 23.06
N ASP A 256 -16.80 36.18 22.34
CA ASP A 256 -16.69 36.33 20.89
C ASP A 256 -17.39 35.19 20.13
N ALA A 257 -18.06 35.54 19.02
CA ALA A 257 -18.80 34.59 18.22
C ALA A 257 -17.89 33.62 17.45
N GLU A 258 -16.73 34.09 16.98
CA GLU A 258 -15.75 33.26 16.29
C GLU A 258 -15.16 32.22 17.25
N SER A 259 -14.83 32.62 18.48
CA SER A 259 -14.36 31.74 19.54
C SER A 259 -15.39 30.68 19.94
N ARG A 260 -16.67 31.05 20.01
CA ARG A 260 -17.79 30.12 20.25
C ARG A 260 -17.91 29.06 19.16
N MET A 261 -17.84 29.49 17.90
CA MET A 261 -17.90 28.59 16.75
C MET A 261 -16.68 27.67 16.69
N SER A 262 -15.49 28.22 16.93
CA SER A 262 -14.23 27.46 16.96
C SER A 262 -14.25 26.38 18.04
N ARG A 263 -14.69 26.71 19.26
CA ARG A 263 -14.85 25.74 20.36
C ARG A 263 -15.86 24.66 20.02
N LEU A 264 -17.00 25.03 19.45
CA LEU A 264 -18.06 24.10 19.09
C LEU A 264 -17.60 23.12 18.00
N LEU A 265 -16.91 23.61 16.96
CA LEU A 265 -16.30 22.78 15.93
C LEU A 265 -15.24 21.84 16.52
N ALA A 266 -14.37 22.33 17.41
CA ALA A 266 -13.38 21.49 18.07
C ALA A 266 -14.03 20.35 18.88
N ASN A 267 -15.10 20.65 19.61
CA ASN A 267 -15.86 19.64 20.36
C ASN A 267 -16.54 18.63 19.42
N PHE A 268 -17.05 19.08 18.27
CA PHE A 268 -17.60 18.20 17.25
C PHE A 268 -16.58 17.22 16.70
N TYR A 269 -15.43 17.71 16.20
CA TYR A 269 -14.37 16.84 15.68
C TYR A 269 -13.88 15.85 16.75
N SER A 270 -13.71 16.31 17.99
CA SER A 270 -13.33 15.44 19.11
C SER A 270 -14.38 14.36 19.41
N THR A 271 -15.66 14.70 19.24
CA THR A 271 -16.77 13.74 19.45
C THR A 271 -16.79 12.67 18.37
N VAL A 272 -16.66 13.08 17.11
CA VAL A 272 -16.65 12.19 15.94
C VAL A 272 -15.41 11.27 15.97
N ASP A 273 -14.24 11.81 16.30
CA ASP A 273 -13.00 11.03 16.49
C ASP A 273 -13.14 10.01 17.64
N GLY A 274 -13.69 10.45 18.78
CA GLY A 274 -13.90 9.60 19.95
C GLY A 274 -14.76 8.37 19.68
N VAL A 275 -15.78 8.48 18.81
CA VAL A 275 -16.61 7.35 18.37
C VAL A 275 -16.08 6.64 17.11
N ASN A 276 -14.91 7.04 16.60
CA ASN A 276 -14.29 6.50 15.39
C ASN A 276 -15.22 6.59 14.17
N MET A 277 -15.82 7.76 13.96
CA MET A 277 -16.71 8.03 12.83
C MET A 277 -16.22 9.20 11.96
N GLU A 278 -14.92 9.53 11.97
CA GLU A 278 -14.40 10.67 11.18
C GLU A 278 -14.75 10.59 9.69
N SER A 279 -14.86 9.38 9.14
CA SER A 279 -15.23 9.19 7.74
C SER A 279 -16.65 9.67 7.41
N ILE A 280 -17.55 9.79 8.38
CA ILE A 280 -18.94 10.26 8.18
C ILE A 280 -19.00 11.69 7.61
N ILE A 281 -17.97 12.50 7.89
CA ILE A 281 -17.87 13.88 7.40
C ILE A 281 -17.77 13.90 5.88
N HIS A 282 -17.15 12.87 5.29
CA HIS A 282 -16.99 12.73 3.84
C HIS A 282 -18.02 11.79 3.23
N GLU A 283 -18.43 10.73 3.93
CA GLU A 283 -19.37 9.72 3.46
C GLU A 283 -20.82 10.20 3.46
N ASP A 284 -21.24 10.94 4.48
CA ASP A 284 -22.62 11.44 4.64
C ASP A 284 -22.65 12.86 5.25
N PRO A 285 -22.23 13.88 4.48
CA PRO A 285 -22.18 15.26 4.96
C PRO A 285 -23.58 15.81 5.29
N LYS A 286 -24.65 15.26 4.67
CA LYS A 286 -26.03 15.70 4.94
C LYS A 286 -26.43 15.35 6.36
N ARG A 287 -26.16 14.11 6.78
CA ARG A 287 -26.45 13.68 8.15
C ARG A 287 -25.67 14.49 9.18
N VAL A 288 -24.43 14.86 8.90
CA VAL A 288 -23.67 15.77 9.77
C VAL A 288 -24.42 17.10 9.93
N VAL A 289 -24.85 17.73 8.83
CA VAL A 289 -25.61 18.99 8.86
C VAL A 289 -26.95 18.84 9.57
N ASP A 290 -27.68 17.75 9.34
CA ASP A 290 -28.97 17.49 10.00
C ASP A 290 -28.81 17.37 11.52
N ILE A 291 -27.68 16.80 11.98
CA ILE A 291 -27.38 16.72 13.40
C ILE A 291 -27.05 18.11 13.99
N TRP A 292 -26.47 19.04 13.21
CA TRP A 292 -26.23 20.42 13.65
C TRP A 292 -27.50 21.27 13.75
N LEU A 293 -28.59 20.85 13.09
CA LEU A 293 -29.85 21.59 13.01
C LEU A 293 -30.92 21.07 14.00
N MET A 294 -30.64 19.99 14.73
CA MET A 294 -31.49 19.45 15.81
C MET A 294 -31.15 20.04 17.17
#